data_AF-A0A949M8Y7-F1
#
_entry.id   AF-A0A949M8Y7-F1
#
_cell.length_a   1.000
_cell.length_b   1.000
_cell.length_c   1.000
_cell.angle_alpha   90.00
_cell.angle_beta   90.00
_cell.angle_gamma   90.00
#
_symmetry.space_group_name_H-M   'P 1'
#
loop_
_entity.id
_entity.type
_entity.pdbx_description
1 polymer ?
#
loop_
_entity_poly.entity_id
_entity_poly.type
_entity_poly.pdbx_seq_one_letter_code
_entity_poly.pdbx_strand_id
1 'polypeptide(L)'
;MQASHWGYPEYFHRNSYGQANRQAFSNNIRDGAIERSTLYLMDFYPEDSPYAQMLTPTGLERLDKSICVSNALASPLRIEKSARPELNELRRQWLSEHPLVTAAGIGLSEIQMVSKPIGIQAAEGIYRYQRGLMGPSNTNSGASSNANSAPMFPGTGASSSSQNIR
;
A
#
# COMPACT_ATOMS: atom_id res chain seq x y z
N MET A 1 -38.58 -60.27 1.98
CA MET A 1 -38.32 -59.27 0.91
C MET A 1 -38.01 -57.94 1.59
N GLN A 2 -36.75 -57.53 1.65
CA GLN A 2 -36.35 -56.19 2.11
C GLN A 2 -35.79 -55.44 0.91
N ALA A 3 -36.52 -54.43 0.46
CA ALA A 3 -36.09 -53.52 -0.59
C ALA A 3 -35.16 -52.47 0.02
N SER A 4 -33.85 -52.63 -0.20
CA SER A 4 -32.87 -51.59 0.09
C SER A 4 -33.05 -50.43 -0.92
N HIS A 5 -33.48 -49.28 -0.40
CA HIS A 5 -33.67 -48.04 -1.16
C HIS A 5 -32.32 -47.48 -1.62
N TRP A 6 -31.80 -47.98 -2.75
CA TRP A 6 -30.59 -47.45 -3.41
C TRP A 6 -30.95 -46.63 -4.66
N GLY A 7 -31.88 -45.69 -4.51
CA GLY A 7 -32.52 -45.06 -5.66
C GLY A 7 -32.71 -43.55 -5.62
N TYR A 8 -32.00 -42.82 -4.74
CA TYR A 8 -31.96 -41.36 -4.87
C TYR A 8 -30.67 -40.96 -5.60
N PRO A 9 -30.76 -40.37 -6.81
CA PRO A 9 -29.64 -39.60 -7.33
C PRO A 9 -29.50 -38.39 -6.41
N GLU A 10 -28.59 -38.49 -5.43
CA GLU A 10 -28.16 -37.33 -4.68
C GLU A 10 -27.52 -36.37 -5.67
N TYR A 11 -28.25 -35.31 -6.01
CA TYR A 11 -27.68 -34.16 -6.69
C TYR A 11 -26.64 -33.57 -5.73
N PHE A 12 -25.38 -33.98 -5.89
CA PHE A 12 -24.25 -33.31 -5.25
C PHE A 12 -24.19 -31.89 -5.80
N HIS A 13 -24.93 -30.98 -5.18
CA HIS A 13 -24.77 -29.56 -5.43
C HIS A 13 -23.33 -29.20 -5.11
N ARG A 14 -22.60 -28.70 -6.12
CA ARG A 14 -21.26 -28.15 -5.91
C ARG A 14 -21.35 -27.11 -4.80
N ASN A 15 -20.60 -27.33 -3.73
CA ASN A 15 -20.61 -26.49 -2.54
C ASN A 15 -20.18 -25.06 -2.94
N SER A 16 -21.13 -24.12 -2.92
CA SER A 16 -20.95 -22.73 -3.38
C SER A 16 -19.91 -21.96 -2.54
N TYR A 17 -19.72 -22.36 -1.28
CA TYR A 17 -18.70 -21.82 -0.38
C TYR A 17 -17.27 -21.97 -0.91
N GLY A 18 -16.95 -23.08 -1.58
CA GLY A 18 -15.62 -23.30 -2.13
C GLY A 18 -15.30 -22.36 -3.31
N GLN A 19 -16.31 -22.00 -4.10
CA GLN A 19 -16.16 -21.04 -5.20
C GLN A 19 -16.06 -19.60 -4.68
N ALA A 20 -16.89 -19.21 -3.71
CA ALA A 20 -16.84 -17.90 -3.07
C ALA A 20 -15.48 -17.62 -2.41
N ASN A 21 -14.93 -18.59 -1.68
CA ASN A 21 -13.62 -18.43 -1.03
C ASN A 21 -12.47 -18.33 -2.04
N ARG A 22 -12.50 -19.11 -3.13
CA ARG A 22 -11.50 -19.01 -4.20
C ARG A 22 -11.56 -17.67 -4.92
N GLN A 23 -12.77 -17.16 -5.17
CA GLN A 23 -12.96 -15.86 -5.80
C GLN A 23 -12.47 -14.73 -4.88
N ALA A 24 -12.82 -14.77 -3.58
CA ALA A 24 -12.33 -13.80 -2.60
C ALA A 24 -10.79 -13.82 -2.49
N PHE A 25 -10.17 -14.99 -2.46
CA PHE A 25 -8.71 -15.12 -2.46
C PHE A 25 -8.08 -14.56 -3.74
N SER A 26 -8.65 -14.86 -4.91
CA SER A 26 -8.19 -14.31 -6.19
C SER A 26 -8.28 -12.79 -6.23
N ASN A 27 -9.36 -12.22 -5.70
CA ASN A 27 -9.53 -10.78 -5.61
C ASN A 27 -8.47 -10.15 -4.69
N ASN A 28 -8.20 -10.73 -3.52
CA ASN A 28 -7.14 -10.24 -2.63
C ASN A 28 -5.75 -10.28 -3.28
N ILE A 29 -5.44 -11.34 -4.04
CA ILE A 29 -4.16 -11.41 -4.78
C ILE A 29 -4.10 -10.31 -5.83
N ARG A 30 -5.17 -10.14 -6.61
CA ARG A 30 -5.29 -9.10 -7.64
C ARG A 30 -5.09 -7.72 -7.03
N ASP A 31 -5.84 -7.41 -5.98
CA ASP A 31 -5.80 -6.11 -5.31
C ASP A 31 -4.42 -5.83 -4.70
N GLY A 32 -3.81 -6.83 -4.05
CA GLY A 32 -2.45 -6.71 -3.52
C GLY A 32 -1.36 -6.57 -4.61
N ALA A 33 -1.58 -7.11 -5.81
CA ALA A 33 -0.69 -6.87 -6.95
C ALA A 33 -0.81 -5.42 -7.45
N ILE A 34 -2.05 -4.93 -7.62
CA ILE A 34 -2.34 -3.55 -8.05
C ILE A 34 -1.82 -2.52 -7.04
N GLU A 35 -1.96 -2.80 -5.75
CA GLU A 35 -1.49 -1.92 -4.67
C GLU A 35 0.05 -1.81 -4.64
N ARG A 36 0.75 -2.93 -4.86
CA ARG A 36 2.22 -2.94 -4.96
C ARG A 36 2.75 -2.28 -6.24
N SER A 37 1.93 -2.20 -7.28
CA SER A 37 2.25 -1.57 -8.56
C SER A 37 1.77 -0.13 -8.66
N THR A 38 1.34 0.48 -7.56
CA THR A 38 1.00 1.91 -7.52
C THR A 38 2.29 2.73 -7.49
N LEU A 39 2.34 3.82 -8.26
CA LEU A 39 3.45 4.78 -8.21
C LEU A 39 3.23 5.74 -7.05
N TYR A 40 4.14 5.74 -6.08
CA TYR A 40 4.03 6.53 -4.85
C TYR A 40 4.73 7.88 -5.01
N LEU A 41 4.48 8.82 -4.10
CA LEU A 41 5.09 10.16 -4.14
C LEU A 41 6.63 10.12 -4.19
N MET A 42 7.24 9.09 -3.58
CA MET A 42 8.68 8.86 -3.58
C MET A 42 9.25 8.43 -4.94
N ASP A 43 8.40 8.00 -5.88
CA ASP A 43 8.80 7.63 -7.24
C ASP A 43 8.93 8.85 -8.14
N PHE A 44 8.35 9.99 -7.74
CA PHE A 44 8.47 11.29 -8.39
C PHE A 44 9.56 12.13 -7.75
N TYR A 45 10.03 13.15 -8.48
CA TYR A 45 10.88 14.17 -7.87
C TYR A 45 10.14 14.92 -6.75
N PRO A 46 10.87 15.47 -5.76
CA PRO A 46 10.29 16.24 -4.66
C PRO A 46 9.33 17.33 -5.15
N GLU A 47 8.26 17.60 -4.41
CA GLU A 47 7.20 18.53 -4.84
C GLU A 47 7.68 19.99 -5.02
N ASP A 48 8.77 20.35 -4.34
CA ASP A 48 9.38 21.69 -4.43
C ASP A 48 10.34 21.82 -5.63
N SER A 49 10.60 20.73 -6.35
CA SER A 49 11.50 20.70 -7.50
C SER A 49 10.80 21.21 -8.77
N PRO A 50 11.52 21.89 -9.69
CA PRO A 50 10.99 22.20 -11.02
C PRO A 50 10.58 20.94 -11.81
N TYR A 51 11.08 19.77 -11.43
CA TYR A 51 10.78 18.48 -12.07
C TYR A 51 9.76 17.64 -11.30
N ALA A 52 9.03 18.20 -10.33
CA ALA A 52 8.08 17.48 -9.46
C ALA A 52 7.03 16.63 -10.20
N GLN A 53 6.73 16.98 -11.45
CA GLN A 53 5.81 16.24 -12.33
C GLN A 53 6.40 14.97 -12.95
N MET A 54 7.73 14.84 -12.96
CA MET A 54 8.46 13.76 -13.61
C MET A 54 8.76 12.63 -12.62
N LEU A 55 8.88 11.41 -13.16
CA LEU A 55 9.42 10.28 -12.42
C LEU A 55 10.94 10.40 -12.22
N THR A 56 11.40 9.93 -11.08
CA THR A 56 12.83 9.66 -10.82
C THR A 56 13.30 8.46 -11.65
N PRO A 57 14.62 8.22 -11.80
CA PRO A 57 15.12 7.01 -12.45
C PRO A 57 14.57 5.71 -11.83
N THR A 58 14.46 5.66 -10.50
CA THR A 58 13.82 4.54 -9.78
C THR A 58 12.31 4.45 -10.04
N GLY A 59 11.65 5.59 -10.22
CA GLY A 59 10.25 5.65 -10.60
C GLY A 59 10.00 5.11 -12.01
N LEU A 60 10.93 5.34 -12.95
CA LEU A 60 10.85 4.79 -14.31
C LEU A 60 10.98 3.26 -14.32
N GLU A 61 11.87 2.68 -13.51
CA GLU A 61 11.96 1.22 -13.35
C GLU A 61 10.66 0.61 -12.77
N ARG A 62 9.99 1.36 -11.88
CA ARG A 62 8.69 0.96 -11.32
C ARG A 62 7.56 1.17 -12.32
N LEU A 63 7.63 2.17 -13.18
CA LEU A 63 6.61 2.44 -14.20
C LEU A 63 6.45 1.22 -15.12
N ASP A 64 7.54 0.62 -15.58
CA ASP A 64 7.49 -0.58 -16.44
C ASP A 64 6.73 -1.75 -15.77
N LYS A 65 7.04 -2.02 -14.50
CA LYS A 65 6.32 -3.02 -13.69
C LYS A 65 4.85 -2.66 -13.50
N SER A 66 4.56 -1.38 -13.32
CA SER A 66 3.20 -0.87 -13.11
C SER A 66 2.35 -1.01 -14.37
N ILE A 67 2.93 -0.72 -15.54
CA ILE A 67 2.31 -0.95 -16.85
C ILE A 67 2.02 -2.44 -17.07
N CYS A 68 2.99 -3.31 -16.75
CA CYS A 68 2.82 -4.76 -16.88
C CYS A 68 1.63 -5.27 -16.05
N VAL A 69 1.53 -4.84 -14.78
CA VAL A 69 0.39 -5.20 -13.91
C VAL A 69 -0.93 -4.59 -14.40
N SER A 70 -0.91 -3.33 -14.83
CA SER A 70 -2.06 -2.62 -15.40
C SER A 70 -2.68 -3.41 -16.56
N ASN A 71 -1.85 -3.85 -17.49
CA ASN A 71 -2.28 -4.63 -18.65
C ASN A 71 -2.71 -6.05 -18.30
N ALA A 72 -1.95 -6.73 -17.43
CA ALA A 72 -2.23 -8.12 -17.04
C ALA A 72 -3.54 -8.26 -16.25
N LEU A 73 -3.88 -7.26 -15.43
CA LEU A 73 -5.06 -7.28 -14.56
C LEU A 73 -6.20 -6.39 -15.05
N ALA A 74 -6.08 -5.80 -16.24
CA ALA A 74 -7.02 -4.83 -16.81
C ALA A 74 -7.45 -3.79 -15.77
N SER A 75 -6.47 -3.20 -15.09
CA SER A 75 -6.68 -2.20 -14.04
C SER A 75 -6.07 -0.87 -14.47
N PRO A 76 -6.62 0.28 -14.05
CA PRO A 76 -6.01 1.57 -14.35
C PRO A 76 -4.61 1.69 -13.75
N LEU A 77 -3.73 2.45 -14.41
CA LEU A 77 -2.42 2.82 -13.86
C LEU A 77 -2.64 3.73 -12.65
N ARG A 78 -2.18 3.32 -11.48
CA ARG A 78 -2.43 4.04 -10.22
C ARG A 78 -1.24 4.89 -9.80
N ILE A 79 -1.52 6.14 -9.44
CA ILE A 79 -0.52 7.05 -8.88
C ILE A 79 -1.04 7.69 -7.58
N GLU A 80 -0.14 7.86 -6.60
CA GLU A 80 -0.48 8.45 -5.31
C GLU A 80 -0.84 9.94 -5.45
N LYS A 81 -1.93 10.33 -4.80
CA LYS A 81 -2.40 11.71 -4.76
C LYS A 81 -1.48 12.59 -3.91
N SER A 82 -0.90 13.61 -4.54
CA SER A 82 -0.23 14.73 -3.88
C SER A 82 -1.23 15.65 -3.18
N ALA A 83 -0.76 16.36 -2.15
CA ALA A 83 -1.46 17.46 -1.52
C ALA A 83 -1.76 18.62 -2.49
N ARG A 84 -0.98 18.75 -3.58
CA ARG A 84 -1.12 19.80 -4.59
C ARG A 84 -1.96 19.29 -5.77
N PRO A 85 -3.22 19.72 -5.93
CA PRO A 85 -4.11 19.21 -6.98
C PRO A 85 -3.60 19.51 -8.40
N GLU A 86 -2.99 20.66 -8.62
CA GLU A 86 -2.38 21.04 -9.90
C GLU A 86 -1.26 20.08 -10.31
N LEU A 87 -0.42 19.68 -9.35
CA LEU A 87 0.68 18.76 -9.58
C LEU A 87 0.19 17.35 -9.96
N ASN A 88 -0.95 16.93 -9.40
CA ASN A 88 -1.55 15.65 -9.76
C ASN A 88 -1.92 15.59 -11.24
N GLU A 89 -2.51 16.67 -11.76
CA GLU A 89 -2.88 16.71 -13.18
C GLU A 89 -1.64 16.79 -14.08
N LEU A 90 -0.63 17.59 -13.69
CA LEU A 90 0.65 17.63 -14.42
C LEU A 90 1.33 16.25 -14.47
N ARG A 91 1.29 15.48 -13.37
CA ARG A 91 1.84 14.11 -13.34
C ARG A 91 1.06 13.17 -14.24
N ARG A 92 -0.28 13.24 -14.23
CA ARG A 92 -1.13 12.44 -15.11
C ARG A 92 -0.87 12.76 -16.58
N GLN A 93 -0.79 14.06 -16.90
CA GLN A 93 -0.50 14.51 -18.25
C GLN A 93 0.88 14.05 -18.71
N TRP A 94 1.91 14.30 -17.90
CA TRP A 94 3.28 13.85 -18.20
C TRP A 94 3.36 12.33 -18.40
N LEU A 95 2.68 11.55 -17.57
CA LEU A 95 2.61 10.10 -17.73
C LEU A 95 1.88 9.69 -19.01
N SER A 96 0.75 10.33 -19.35
CA SER A 96 0.00 10.02 -20.57
C SER A 96 0.78 10.32 -21.86
N GLU A 97 1.75 11.24 -21.78
CA GLU A 97 2.64 11.61 -22.89
C GLU A 97 3.94 10.77 -22.88
N HIS A 98 4.19 10.00 -21.82
CA HIS A 98 5.44 9.25 -21.65
C HIS A 98 5.52 8.07 -22.64
N PRO A 99 6.65 7.86 -23.35
CA PRO A 99 6.75 6.86 -24.41
C PRO A 99 6.35 5.44 -23.99
N LEU A 100 6.72 5.01 -22.78
CA LEU A 100 6.34 3.69 -22.26
C LEU A 100 4.83 3.54 -22.06
N VAL A 101 4.15 4.59 -21.60
CA VAL A 101 2.71 4.60 -21.32
C VAL A 101 1.94 4.66 -22.64
N THR A 102 2.38 5.51 -23.56
CA THR A 102 1.84 5.61 -24.92
C THR A 102 1.99 4.30 -25.69
N ALA A 103 3.16 3.65 -25.62
CA ALA A 103 3.40 2.36 -26.25
C ALA A 103 2.54 1.23 -25.66
N ALA A 104 2.18 1.34 -24.38
CA ALA A 104 1.24 0.44 -23.72
C ALA A 104 -0.23 0.72 -24.06
N GLY A 105 -0.53 1.80 -24.80
CA GLY A 105 -1.89 2.21 -25.17
C GLY A 105 -2.70 2.79 -24.01
N ILE A 106 -2.05 3.20 -22.92
CA ILE A 106 -2.72 3.70 -21.71
C ILE A 106 -3.04 5.19 -21.90
N GLY A 107 -4.33 5.52 -21.90
CA GLY A 107 -4.80 6.90 -22.03
C GLY A 107 -4.85 7.67 -20.71
N LEU A 108 -5.01 9.00 -20.78
CA LEU A 108 -5.15 9.86 -19.59
C LEU A 108 -6.30 9.41 -18.66
N SER A 109 -7.42 8.95 -19.24
CA SER A 109 -8.58 8.43 -18.49
C SER A 109 -8.31 7.15 -17.71
N GLU A 110 -7.26 6.42 -18.08
CA GLU A 110 -6.86 5.15 -17.47
C GLU A 110 -5.79 5.34 -16.39
N ILE A 111 -5.36 6.58 -16.15
CA ILE A 111 -4.45 6.96 -15.06
C ILE A 111 -5.28 7.47 -13.89
N GLN A 112 -5.32 6.70 -12.80
CA GLN A 112 -6.14 6.97 -11.62
C GLN A 112 -5.29 7.49 -10.45
N MET A 113 -5.73 8.61 -9.86
CA MET A 113 -5.19 9.09 -8.59
C MET A 113 -5.76 8.26 -7.44
N VAL A 114 -4.91 7.73 -6.58
CA VAL A 114 -5.31 7.00 -5.37
C VAL A 114 -4.76 7.68 -4.12
N SER A 115 -5.56 7.72 -3.06
CA SER A 115 -5.06 8.11 -1.75
C SER A 115 -4.07 7.08 -1.22
N LYS A 116 -3.12 7.52 -0.40
CA LYS A 116 -2.20 6.63 0.30
C LYS A 116 -2.97 5.51 1.01
N PRO A 117 -2.69 4.23 0.73
CA PRO A 117 -3.32 3.14 1.44
C PRO A 117 -2.91 3.19 2.91
N ILE A 118 -3.90 3.21 3.81
CA ILE A 118 -3.74 3.37 5.26
C ILE A 118 -2.93 2.22 5.87
N GLY A 119 -2.83 1.07 5.18
CA GLY A 119 -2.14 -0.14 5.66
C GLY A 119 -0.65 -0.28 5.29
N ILE A 120 -0.10 0.51 4.35
CA ILE A 120 1.30 0.39 3.90
C ILE A 120 2.21 1.40 4.61
N GLN A 121 2.06 1.56 5.93
CA GLN A 121 3.11 2.25 6.71
C GLN A 121 4.31 1.33 6.97
N ALA A 122 4.13 0.00 6.92
CA ALA A 122 5.17 -0.97 7.23
C ALA A 122 6.29 -1.03 6.18
N ALA A 123 5.97 -1.03 4.88
CA ALA A 123 7.00 -1.10 3.83
C ALA A 123 7.79 0.21 3.70
N GLU A 124 7.14 1.36 3.91
CA GLU A 124 7.80 2.67 3.95
C GLU A 124 8.69 2.80 5.20
N GLY A 125 8.24 2.26 6.35
CA GLY A 125 9.06 2.13 7.55
C GLY A 125 10.29 1.25 7.34
N ILE A 126 10.15 0.11 6.65
CA ILE A 126 11.27 -0.78 6.31
C ILE A 126 12.24 -0.10 5.35
N TYR A 127 11.77 0.61 4.32
CA TYR A 127 12.62 1.33 3.38
C TYR A 127 13.40 2.48 4.05
N ARG A 128 12.75 3.23 4.95
CA ARG A 128 13.39 4.28 5.76
C ARG A 128 14.40 3.69 6.76
N TYR A 129 14.08 2.56 7.40
CA TYR A 129 14.98 1.85 8.30
C TYR A 129 16.22 1.31 7.56
N GLN A 130 16.04 0.70 6.39
CA GLN A 130 17.13 0.19 5.57
C GLN A 130 18.03 1.33 5.04
N ARG A 131 17.45 2.47 4.63
CA ARG A 131 18.25 3.66 4.26
C ARG A 131 18.96 4.30 5.46
N GLY A 132 18.34 4.30 6.64
CA GLY A 132 18.96 4.81 7.87
C GLY A 132 20.13 3.95 8.36
N LEU A 133 20.15 2.67 8.01
CA LEU A 133 21.26 1.75 8.32
C LEU A 133 22.38 1.72 7.27
N MET A 134 22.13 2.16 6.04
CA MET A 134 23.09 2.12 4.93
C MET A 134 23.63 3.50 4.50
N GLY A 135 23.61 4.50 5.40
CA GLY A 135 24.35 5.76 5.25
C GLY A 135 25.76 5.67 5.85
N PRO A 136 26.76 6.38 5.31
CA PRO A 136 28.18 6.07 5.52
C PRO A 136 28.68 6.33 6.94
N SER A 137 29.47 5.39 7.43
CA SER A 137 30.41 5.57 8.55
C SER A 137 31.32 6.77 8.31
N ASN A 138 31.03 7.92 8.93
CA ASN A 138 31.95 8.77 9.68
C ASN A 138 31.40 10.19 9.85
N THR A 139 31.00 10.53 11.07
CA THR A 139 31.57 11.71 11.75
C THR A 139 31.54 11.47 13.26
N ASN A 140 32.72 11.51 13.84
CA ASN A 140 33.01 11.30 15.26
C ASN A 140 32.64 12.56 16.07
N SER A 141 32.29 12.31 17.34
CA SER A 141 32.49 13.17 18.52
C SER A 141 31.46 14.24 18.88
N GLY A 142 30.68 13.96 19.93
CA GLY A 142 30.01 14.97 20.77
C GLY A 142 28.99 14.38 21.75
N ALA A 143 29.46 13.90 22.91
CA ALA A 143 28.68 13.41 24.07
C ALA A 143 27.58 14.43 24.53
N SER A 144 26.49 14.09 25.22
CA SER A 144 26.34 13.13 26.34
C SER A 144 24.86 12.92 26.73
N SER A 145 24.56 11.70 27.19
CA SER A 145 23.66 11.28 28.28
C SER A 145 22.34 12.02 28.60
N ASN A 146 21.23 11.28 28.50
CA ASN A 146 20.25 10.95 29.57
C ASN A 146 18.88 10.68 28.94
N ALA A 147 18.03 9.75 29.37
CA ALA A 147 18.11 8.69 30.37
C ALA A 147 16.90 7.77 30.09
N ASN A 148 17.05 6.50 30.46
CA ASN A 148 15.99 5.51 30.59
C ASN A 148 14.66 6.07 31.13
N SER A 149 13.55 5.73 30.47
CA SER A 149 12.35 5.24 31.15
C SER A 149 11.35 4.65 30.16
N ALA A 150 11.13 3.35 30.30
CA ALA A 150 10.02 2.64 29.66
C ALA A 150 8.67 3.14 30.25
N PRO A 151 7.59 3.21 29.47
CA PRO A 151 6.27 3.51 30.03
C PRO A 151 5.69 2.23 30.68
N MET A 152 5.54 2.26 32.01
CA MET A 152 4.72 1.31 32.76
C MET A 152 3.23 1.64 32.63
N PHE A 153 2.42 0.59 32.58
CA PHE A 153 0.96 0.59 32.49
C PHE A 153 0.26 1.46 33.54
N PRO A 154 -0.88 2.12 33.21
CA PRO A 154 -1.70 2.81 34.20
C PRO A 154 -2.64 1.83 34.91
N GLY A 155 -2.48 1.74 36.24
CA GLY A 155 -3.36 0.98 37.14
C GLY A 155 -4.72 1.65 37.31
N THR A 156 -5.75 0.81 37.34
CA THR A 156 -7.15 1.14 37.58
C THR A 156 -7.44 1.34 39.07
N GLY A 157 -7.99 2.52 39.42
CA GLY A 157 -9.22 2.68 40.22
C GLY A 157 -9.31 2.23 41.69
N ALA A 158 -9.17 3.22 42.59
CA ALA A 158 -10.06 3.59 43.72
C ALA A 158 -10.75 2.53 44.62
N SER A 159 -10.51 2.60 45.93
CA SER A 159 -11.40 3.27 46.92
C SER A 159 -11.07 2.88 48.38
N SER A 160 -11.01 3.87 49.28
CA SER A 160 -11.72 3.85 50.57
C SER A 160 -11.47 5.15 51.34
N SER A 161 -12.53 5.57 51.99
CA SER A 161 -12.86 6.88 52.55
C SER A 161 -12.56 7.02 54.04
N SER A 162 -12.61 8.28 54.50
CA SER A 162 -12.83 8.75 55.89
C SER A 162 -11.59 8.67 56.80
N GLN A 163 -11.28 9.67 57.64
CA GLN A 163 -12.18 10.48 58.46
C GLN A 163 -11.46 11.76 58.94
N ASN A 164 -12.18 12.88 58.90
CA ASN A 164 -11.92 14.10 59.68
C ASN A 164 -12.22 13.83 61.16
N ILE A 165 -11.52 14.47 62.11
CA ILE A 165 -12.08 15.28 63.21
C ILE A 165 -10.91 15.88 64.03
N ARG A 166 -11.19 17.10 64.51
CA ARG A 166 -10.42 18.08 65.28
C ARG A 166 -9.59 17.56 66.45
#